data_AF-A0A6P6AF69-F1
#
_entry.id   AF-A0A6P6AF69-F1
#
_cell.length_a   1.000
_cell.length_b   1.000
_cell.length_c   1.000
_cell.angle_alpha   90.00
_cell.angle_beta   90.00
_cell.angle_gamma   90.00
#
_symmetry.space_group_name_H-M   'P 1'
#
loop_
_entity.id
_entity.type
_entity.pdbx_description
1 polymer ?
#
loop_
_entity_poly.entity_id
_entity_poly.type
_entity_poly.pdbx_seq_one_letter_code
_entity_poly.pdbx_strand_id
1 'polypeptide(L)'
;MLPTVSKTRSSPTASRPNPMFPQYLRRIVKWQQMDIEYTFWQMLHLCTAPKVVYQHTKYHKRMITVLHMLFLLLFQYCFSIFYLLVYFWLHVVGSRQMLTFGKRLQIVMLLNNGLNGKLYAFDVHCNSFFPMFIMLYVIHYFLSPILVAHGFIPELLSNLLFVVAASYYHYLNFLGYDVLPFLERTTFFLYPIGVVIILSPILILSGFNPSRYFMNIYFSQRL
;
A
#
# COMPACT_ATOMS: atom_id res chain seq x y z
N MET A 1 -45.91 -31.08 -35.21
CA MET A 1 -44.80 -32.05 -35.24
C MET A 1 -43.65 -31.43 -36.05
N LEU A 2 -42.47 -31.25 -35.44
CA LEU A 2 -41.18 -31.16 -36.16
C LEU A 2 -40.76 -32.57 -36.65
N PRO A 3 -39.68 -32.79 -37.44
CA PRO A 3 -38.75 -31.89 -38.18
C PRO A 3 -38.64 -32.30 -39.69
N THR A 4 -37.89 -31.65 -40.61
CA THR A 4 -36.44 -31.89 -40.90
C THR A 4 -35.80 -30.82 -41.81
N VAL A 5 -34.45 -30.86 -41.81
CA VAL A 5 -33.40 -29.88 -42.15
C VAL A 5 -32.97 -29.87 -43.64
N SER A 6 -32.28 -28.76 -44.00
CA SER A 6 -31.26 -28.53 -45.06
C SER A 6 -31.77 -27.75 -46.29
N LYS A 7 -31.07 -26.77 -46.89
CA LYS A 7 -29.64 -26.44 -46.95
C LYS A 7 -29.53 -25.00 -47.53
N THR A 8 -29.03 -24.00 -46.79
CA THR A 8 -28.69 -22.69 -47.39
C THR A 8 -27.22 -22.37 -47.16
N ARG A 9 -26.54 -22.18 -48.28
CA ARG A 9 -25.10 -22.04 -48.47
C ARG A 9 -24.57 -20.80 -47.72
N SER A 10 -23.71 -21.02 -46.75
CA SER A 10 -22.94 -19.96 -46.07
C SER A 10 -21.87 -19.41 -47.01
N SER A 11 -21.97 -18.13 -47.35
CA SER A 11 -20.89 -17.35 -47.93
C SER A 11 -19.75 -17.25 -46.91
N PRO A 12 -18.49 -17.62 -47.24
CA PRO A 12 -17.40 -17.46 -46.31
C PRO A 12 -17.11 -15.96 -46.14
N THR A 13 -17.26 -15.47 -44.91
CA THR A 13 -16.74 -14.19 -44.47
C THR A 13 -15.22 -14.27 -44.57
N ALA A 14 -14.66 -13.78 -45.67
CA ALA A 14 -13.22 -13.68 -45.83
C ALA A 14 -12.70 -12.71 -44.77
N SER A 15 -12.09 -13.26 -43.71
CA SER A 15 -11.23 -12.53 -42.79
C SER A 15 -10.12 -11.88 -43.61
N ARG A 16 -10.24 -10.58 -43.89
CA ARG A 16 -9.17 -9.80 -44.53
C ARG A 16 -7.93 -9.92 -43.65
N PRO A 17 -6.83 -10.55 -44.11
CA PRO A 17 -5.59 -10.53 -43.35
C PRO A 17 -5.12 -9.07 -43.34
N ASN A 18 -5.16 -8.43 -42.17
CA ASN A 18 -4.64 -7.07 -42.03
C ASN A 18 -3.11 -7.19 -42.11
N PRO A 19 -2.47 -6.82 -43.24
CA PRO A 19 -1.07 -7.09 -43.39
C PRO A 19 -0.35 -5.98 -42.63
N MET A 20 0.01 -6.26 -41.37
CA MET A 20 0.71 -5.32 -40.49
C MET A 20 2.01 -4.81 -41.14
N PHE A 21 2.70 -5.68 -41.88
CA PHE A 21 4.01 -5.41 -42.48
C PHE A 21 4.03 -4.27 -43.53
N PRO A 22 3.16 -4.25 -44.56
CA PRO A 22 3.11 -3.13 -45.52
C PRO A 22 2.68 -1.80 -44.88
N GLN A 23 1.99 -1.81 -43.73
CA GLN A 23 1.67 -0.57 -43.00
C GLN A 23 2.91 0.04 -42.34
N TYR A 24 3.83 -0.78 -41.83
CA TYR A 24 5.12 -0.32 -41.30
C TYR A 24 6.05 0.16 -42.41
N LEU A 25 6.14 -0.56 -43.54
CA LEU A 25 6.95 -0.13 -44.69
C LEU A 25 6.46 1.21 -45.28
N ARG A 26 5.14 1.42 -45.32
CA ARG A 26 4.56 2.70 -45.73
C ARG A 26 4.92 3.86 -44.79
N ARG A 27 5.21 3.59 -43.52
CA ARG A 27 5.67 4.59 -42.54
C ARG A 27 7.16 4.93 -42.71
N ILE A 28 7.99 3.96 -43.09
CA ILE A 28 9.43 4.18 -43.34
C ILE A 28 9.67 5.06 -44.58
N VAL A 29 8.77 5.00 -45.57
CA VAL A 29 8.90 5.76 -46.83
C VAL A 29 8.39 7.20 -46.73
N LYS A 30 7.83 7.63 -45.59
CA LYS A 30 7.42 9.03 -45.37
C LYS A 30 8.63 9.90 -45.02
N TRP A 31 9.34 10.35 -46.05
CA TRP A 31 10.53 11.22 -45.95
C TRP A 31 10.29 12.52 -45.16
N GLN A 32 9.09 13.09 -45.18
CA GLN A 32 8.75 14.32 -44.44
C GLN A 32 8.72 14.16 -42.91
N GLN A 33 8.62 12.94 -42.38
CA GLN A 33 8.56 12.70 -40.93
C GLN A 33 9.90 12.21 -40.36
N MET A 34 10.92 12.08 -41.20
CA MET A 34 12.22 11.56 -40.79
C MET A 34 13.23 12.72 -40.73
N ASP A 35 13.79 12.97 -39.56
CA ASP A 35 14.78 14.04 -39.31
C ASP A 35 16.18 13.66 -39.84
N ILE A 36 16.28 13.42 -41.15
CA ILE A 36 17.47 12.86 -41.81
C ILE A 36 18.66 13.81 -41.75
N GLU A 37 18.41 15.11 -41.93
CA GLU A 37 19.46 16.14 -41.91
C GLU A 37 20.11 16.25 -40.54
N TYR A 38 19.30 16.30 -39.47
CA TYR A 38 19.79 16.34 -38.10
C TYR A 38 20.59 15.08 -37.73
N THR A 39 20.09 13.92 -38.15
CA THR A 39 20.74 12.62 -37.88
C THR A 39 22.06 12.50 -38.65
N PHE A 40 22.12 12.98 -39.90
CA PHE A 40 23.34 13.00 -40.71
C PHE A 40 24.41 13.89 -40.09
N TRP A 41 24.05 15.10 -39.67
CA TRP A 41 24.95 16.00 -38.96
C TRP A 41 25.44 15.40 -37.63
N GLN A 42 24.59 14.69 -36.89
CA GLN A 42 25.01 13.97 -35.67
C GLN A 42 26.00 12.84 -35.95
N MET A 43 25.83 12.07 -37.03
CA MET A 43 26.79 11.03 -37.45
C MET A 43 28.13 11.64 -37.85
N LEU A 44 28.10 12.74 -38.59
CA LEU A 44 29.32 13.45 -39.02
C LEU A 44 30.06 14.09 -37.83
N HIS A 45 29.32 14.67 -36.87
CA HIS A 45 29.89 15.14 -35.61
C HIS A 45 30.43 14.00 -34.74
N LEU A 46 29.90 12.79 -34.84
CA LEU A 46 30.46 11.63 -34.15
C LEU A 46 31.88 11.30 -34.67
N CYS A 47 32.10 11.44 -35.98
CA CYS A 47 33.38 11.21 -36.62
C CYS A 47 34.39 12.35 -36.44
N THR A 48 33.92 13.59 -36.29
CA THR A 48 34.80 14.79 -36.25
C THR A 48 34.98 15.38 -34.85
N ALA A 49 33.95 15.36 -34.00
CA ALA A 49 33.93 15.98 -32.68
C ALA A 49 33.00 15.24 -31.70
N PRO A 50 33.38 14.02 -31.24
CA PRO A 50 32.49 13.13 -30.48
C PRO A 50 32.02 13.69 -29.13
N LYS A 51 32.75 14.65 -28.56
CA LYS A 51 32.42 15.28 -27.27
C LYS A 51 31.08 16.02 -27.29
N VAL A 52 30.71 16.66 -28.41
CA VAL A 52 29.49 17.47 -28.52
C VAL A 52 28.25 16.56 -28.51
N VAL A 53 28.24 15.51 -29.34
CA VAL A 53 27.13 14.55 -29.41
C VAL A 53 26.95 13.77 -28.10
N TYR A 54 28.07 13.43 -27.43
CA TYR A 54 28.03 12.79 -26.13
C TYR A 54 27.39 13.68 -25.05
N GLN A 55 27.67 14.99 -25.06
CA GLN A 55 27.03 15.92 -24.13
C GLN A 55 25.52 15.97 -24.36
N HIS A 56 25.05 16.09 -25.61
CA HIS A 56 23.62 16.10 -25.94
C HIS A 56 22.90 14.81 -25.48
N THR A 57 23.46 13.64 -25.76
CA THR A 57 22.87 12.36 -25.33
C THR A 57 22.90 12.18 -23.81
N LYS A 58 23.95 12.66 -23.13
CA LYS A 58 24.04 12.67 -21.66
C LYS A 58 22.99 13.58 -21.02
N TYR A 59 22.71 14.75 -21.60
CA TYR A 59 21.64 15.64 -21.13
C TYR A 59 20.26 15.00 -21.32
N HIS A 60 19.97 14.37 -22.46
CA HIS A 60 18.70 13.65 -22.66
C HIS A 60 18.51 12.52 -21.66
N LYS A 61 19.54 11.69 -21.42
CA LYS A 61 19.46 10.64 -20.39
C LYS A 61 19.24 11.22 -19.00
N ARG A 62 19.98 12.28 -18.63
CA ARG A 62 19.81 12.97 -17.35
C ARG A 62 18.42 13.58 -17.20
N MET A 63 17.87 14.20 -18.24
CA MET A 63 16.51 14.75 -18.22
C MET A 63 15.45 13.66 -18.10
N ILE A 64 15.60 12.54 -18.82
CA ILE A 64 14.70 11.39 -18.70
C ILE A 64 14.74 10.84 -17.28
N THR A 65 15.93 10.65 -16.69
CA THR A 65 16.07 10.18 -15.31
C THR A 65 15.46 11.17 -14.31
N VAL A 66 15.71 12.47 -14.46
CA VAL A 66 15.15 13.52 -13.57
C VAL A 66 13.62 13.57 -13.69
N LEU A 67 13.07 13.48 -14.90
CA LEU A 67 11.61 13.42 -15.12
C LEU A 67 10.98 12.17 -14.48
N HIS A 68 11.62 11.00 -14.62
CA HIS A 68 11.14 9.78 -13.94
C HIS A 68 11.17 9.94 -12.42
N MET A 69 12.23 10.53 -11.85
CA MET A 69 12.32 10.78 -10.40
C MET A 69 11.26 11.78 -9.93
N LEU A 70 11.01 12.86 -10.68
CA LEU A 70 9.95 13.83 -10.37
C LEU A 70 8.55 13.20 -10.46
N PHE A 71 8.31 12.37 -11.46
CA PHE A 71 7.06 11.63 -11.61
C PHE A 71 6.80 10.70 -10.42
N LEU A 72 7.83 9.97 -9.96
CA LEU A 72 7.73 9.09 -8.79
C LEU A 72 7.48 9.88 -7.50
N LEU A 73 8.11 11.04 -7.33
CA LEU A 73 7.89 11.92 -6.18
C LEU A 73 6.46 12.50 -6.15
N LEU A 74 5.95 12.95 -7.31
CA LEU A 74 4.58 13.43 -7.44
C LEU A 74 3.57 12.33 -7.16
N PHE A 75 3.80 11.13 -7.71
CA PHE A 75 2.96 9.97 -7.46
C PHE A 75 2.90 9.61 -5.97
N GLN A 76 4.05 9.59 -5.29
CA GLN A 76 4.14 9.36 -3.85
C GLN A 76 3.37 10.42 -3.03
N TYR A 77 3.48 11.70 -3.41
CA TYR A 77 2.80 12.80 -2.72
C TYR A 77 1.28 12.72 -2.90
N CYS A 78 0.79 12.42 -4.10
CA CYS A 78 -0.63 12.20 -4.38
C CYS A 78 -1.18 11.02 -3.57
N PHE A 79 -0.42 9.92 -3.47
CA PHE A 79 -0.82 8.74 -2.71
C PHE A 79 -0.90 9.04 -1.19
N SER A 80 0.05 9.83 -0.67
CA SER A 80 0.03 10.29 0.72
C SER A 80 -1.19 11.17 1.02
N ILE A 81 -1.55 12.10 0.12
CA ILE A 81 -2.75 12.93 0.30
C ILE A 81 -4.01 12.09 0.27
N PHE A 82 -4.10 11.12 -0.66
CA PHE A 82 -5.24 10.21 -0.73
C PHE A 82 -5.42 9.43 0.58
N TYR A 83 -4.34 8.89 1.16
CA TYR A 83 -4.40 8.21 2.45
C TYR A 83 -4.85 9.13 3.59
N LEU A 84 -4.38 10.39 3.64
CA LEU A 84 -4.82 11.35 4.64
C LEU A 84 -6.31 11.69 4.51
N LEU A 85 -6.82 11.81 3.27
CA LEU A 85 -8.24 12.06 3.01
C LEU A 85 -9.10 10.86 3.41
N VAL A 86 -8.65 9.64 3.10
CA VAL A 86 -9.32 8.40 3.53
C VAL A 86 -9.31 8.27 5.05
N TYR A 87 -8.17 8.57 5.70
CA TYR A 87 -8.05 8.58 7.16
C TYR A 87 -9.00 9.60 7.80
N PHE A 88 -9.02 10.83 7.28
CA PHE A 88 -9.92 11.87 7.76
C PHE A 88 -11.38 11.49 7.57
N TRP A 89 -11.73 10.91 6.41
CA TRP A 89 -13.07 10.42 6.12
C TRP A 89 -13.48 9.30 7.08
N LEU A 90 -12.61 8.32 7.33
CA LEU A 90 -12.86 7.23 8.28
C LEU A 90 -12.96 7.72 9.72
N HIS A 91 -12.16 8.71 10.12
CA HIS A 91 -12.26 9.30 11.45
C HIS A 91 -13.57 10.09 11.62
N VAL A 92 -13.97 10.90 10.64
CA VAL A 92 -15.21 11.69 10.68
C VAL A 92 -16.46 10.81 10.57
N VAL A 93 -16.46 9.82 9.67
CA VAL A 93 -17.57 8.88 9.50
C VAL A 93 -17.61 7.92 10.69
N GLY A 94 -16.48 7.38 11.11
CA GLY A 94 -16.35 6.50 12.27
C GLY A 94 -16.79 7.18 13.56
N SER A 95 -16.36 8.41 13.83
CA SER A 95 -16.81 9.15 15.02
C SER A 95 -18.31 9.47 15.00
N ARG A 96 -18.89 9.82 13.84
CA ARG A 96 -20.33 10.05 13.69
C ARG A 96 -21.17 8.78 13.82
N GLN A 97 -20.70 7.68 13.24
CA GLN A 97 -21.31 6.35 13.38
C GLN A 97 -21.24 5.88 14.83
N MET A 98 -20.11 6.04 15.51
CA MET A 98 -19.90 5.61 16.90
C MET A 98 -20.75 6.41 17.90
N LEU A 99 -20.97 7.71 17.67
CA LEU A 99 -21.88 8.52 18.50
C LEU A 99 -23.36 8.14 18.29
N THR A 100 -23.73 7.76 17.07
CA THR A 100 -25.10 7.37 16.71
C THR A 100 -25.39 5.92 17.13
N PHE A 101 -24.38 5.05 17.00
CA PHE A 101 -24.36 3.68 17.49
C PHE A 101 -24.38 3.67 19.01
N GLY A 102 -23.54 4.42 19.71
CA GLY A 102 -23.55 4.51 21.18
C GLY A 102 -24.90 4.92 21.76
N LYS A 103 -25.59 5.90 21.14
CA LYS A 103 -26.95 6.29 21.54
C LYS A 103 -28.00 5.21 21.22
N ARG A 104 -27.91 4.53 20.08
CA ARG A 104 -28.77 3.39 19.74
C ARG A 104 -28.49 2.16 20.60
N LEU A 105 -27.24 1.94 20.99
CA LEU A 105 -26.78 0.83 21.80
C LEU A 105 -27.20 1.02 23.25
N GLN A 106 -27.13 2.25 23.81
CA GLN A 106 -27.74 2.56 25.12
C GLN A 106 -29.25 2.25 25.14
N ILE A 107 -29.97 2.56 24.06
CA ILE A 107 -31.42 2.29 23.93
C ILE A 107 -31.70 0.78 23.76
N VAL A 108 -30.85 0.04 23.03
CA VAL A 108 -31.01 -1.41 22.78
C VAL A 108 -30.49 -2.27 23.94
N MET A 109 -29.48 -1.81 24.69
CA MET A 109 -29.00 -2.45 25.92
C MET A 109 -30.06 -2.40 27.03
N LEU A 110 -30.90 -1.36 27.05
CA LEU A 110 -32.09 -1.30 27.90
C LEU A 110 -33.18 -2.31 27.48
N LEU A 111 -33.14 -2.82 26.24
CA LEU A 111 -34.19 -3.63 25.65
C LEU A 111 -33.90 -5.14 25.58
N ASN A 112 -32.64 -5.59 25.58
CA ASN A 112 -32.36 -7.01 25.35
C ASN A 112 -31.23 -7.58 26.23
N ASN A 113 -31.63 -8.13 27.38
CA ASN A 113 -30.76 -8.85 28.29
C ASN A 113 -30.30 -10.18 27.66
N GLY A 114 -29.03 -10.30 27.26
CA GLY A 114 -28.32 -11.59 27.39
C GLY A 114 -27.62 -12.23 26.18
N LEU A 115 -27.80 -11.79 24.93
CA LEU A 115 -27.23 -12.50 23.76
C LEU A 115 -26.01 -11.84 23.08
N ASN A 116 -25.57 -10.67 23.55
CA ASN A 116 -24.72 -9.78 22.75
C ASN A 116 -23.23 -9.76 23.12
N GLY A 117 -22.78 -10.48 24.15
CA GLY A 117 -21.41 -10.38 24.66
C GLY A 117 -20.33 -10.78 23.64
N LYS A 118 -20.58 -11.81 22.82
CA LYS A 118 -19.62 -12.25 21.78
C LYS A 118 -19.52 -11.27 20.62
N LEU A 119 -20.66 -10.69 20.21
CA LEU A 119 -20.69 -9.70 19.12
C LEU A 119 -20.05 -8.38 19.56
N TYR A 120 -20.28 -7.99 20.81
CA TYR A 120 -19.63 -6.84 21.42
C TYR A 120 -18.11 -7.01 21.54
N ALA A 121 -17.65 -8.17 22.01
CA ALA A 121 -16.21 -8.48 22.07
C ALA A 121 -15.55 -8.38 20.68
N PHE A 122 -16.21 -8.93 19.65
CA PHE A 122 -15.73 -8.84 18.28
C PHE A 122 -15.62 -7.39 17.77
N ASP A 123 -16.63 -6.55 18.07
CA ASP A 123 -16.63 -5.13 17.68
C ASP A 123 -15.47 -4.36 18.34
N VAL A 124 -15.26 -4.56 19.64
CA VAL A 124 -14.13 -3.97 20.39
C VAL A 124 -12.78 -4.37 19.79
N HIS A 125 -12.60 -5.65 19.47
CA HIS A 125 -11.36 -6.15 18.86
C HIS A 125 -11.16 -5.61 17.43
N CYS A 126 -12.21 -5.47 16.63
CA CYS A 126 -12.10 -4.87 15.29
C CYS A 126 -11.71 -3.39 15.37
N ASN A 127 -12.31 -2.66 16.31
CA ASN A 127 -12.05 -1.24 16.50
C ASN A 127 -10.62 -0.98 17.01
N SER A 128 -10.08 -1.82 17.90
CA SER A 128 -8.69 -1.72 18.37
C SER A 128 -7.68 -2.25 17.37
N PHE A 129 -8.06 -3.25 16.56
CA PHE A 129 -7.20 -3.82 15.50
C PHE A 129 -6.94 -2.82 14.39
N PHE A 130 -7.92 -1.99 14.02
CA PHE A 130 -7.77 -1.08 12.88
C PHE A 130 -6.60 -0.08 13.02
N PRO A 131 -6.43 0.64 14.15
CA PRO A 131 -5.27 1.51 14.36
C PRO A 131 -3.94 0.74 14.42
N MET A 132 -3.93 -0.45 15.04
CA MET A 132 -2.74 -1.31 15.10
C MET A 132 -2.33 -1.79 13.71
N PHE A 133 -3.30 -2.12 12.86
CA PHE A 133 -3.10 -2.44 11.45
C PHE A 133 -2.49 -1.27 10.69
N ILE A 134 -2.99 -0.04 10.88
CA ILE A 134 -2.38 1.15 10.24
C ILE A 134 -0.91 1.30 10.66
N MET A 135 -0.60 1.15 11.94
CA MET A 135 0.78 1.29 12.43
C MET A 135 1.72 0.22 11.87
N LEU A 136 1.30 -1.05 11.89
CA LEU A 136 2.18 -2.19 11.57
C LEU A 136 2.12 -2.66 10.11
N TYR A 137 1.07 -2.36 9.36
CA TYR A 137 0.96 -2.75 7.95
C TYR A 137 1.11 -1.57 7.00
N VAL A 138 0.62 -0.38 7.36
CA VAL A 138 0.70 0.79 6.48
C VAL A 138 1.97 1.60 6.77
N ILE A 139 2.10 2.12 7.99
CA ILE A 139 3.22 2.98 8.38
C ILE A 139 4.53 2.18 8.35
N HIS A 140 4.55 0.99 8.95
CA HIS A 140 5.70 0.08 8.88
C HIS A 140 6.17 -0.19 7.46
N TYR A 141 5.24 -0.43 6.52
CA TYR A 141 5.59 -0.68 5.13
C TYR A 141 6.30 0.52 4.49
N PHE A 142 5.78 1.74 4.70
CA PHE A 142 6.44 2.96 4.21
C PHE A 142 7.79 3.24 4.87
N LEU A 143 7.92 2.97 6.17
CA LEU A 143 9.16 3.14 6.91
C LEU A 143 10.12 1.95 6.74
N SER A 144 9.69 0.85 6.12
CA SER A 144 10.47 -0.38 5.99
C SER A 144 11.88 -0.22 5.42
N PRO A 145 12.16 0.59 4.37
CA PRO A 145 13.53 0.77 3.89
C PRO A 145 14.46 1.39 4.94
N ILE A 146 13.90 2.18 5.86
CA ILE A 146 14.65 2.81 6.96
C ILE A 146 14.76 1.83 8.14
N LEU A 147 13.67 1.13 8.48
CA LEU A 147 13.57 0.22 9.63
C LEU A 147 14.39 -1.07 9.48
N VAL A 148 14.61 -1.52 8.24
CA VAL A 148 15.38 -2.74 7.93
C VAL A 148 16.89 -2.45 7.87
N ALA A 149 17.30 -1.19 7.69
CA ALA A 149 18.70 -0.81 7.60
C ALA A 149 19.53 -1.23 8.83
N HIS A 150 20.83 -1.46 8.65
CA HIS A 150 21.75 -1.82 9.73
C HIS A 150 22.08 -0.62 10.63
N GLY A 151 22.14 -0.86 11.94
CA GLY A 151 22.46 0.14 12.95
C GLY A 151 21.46 0.17 14.11
N PHE A 152 21.84 0.90 15.16
CA PHE A 152 21.04 1.03 16.38
C PHE A 152 19.76 1.84 16.17
N ILE A 153 19.79 2.91 15.36
CA ILE A 153 18.64 3.81 15.16
C ILE A 153 17.45 3.10 14.48
N PRO A 154 17.63 2.35 13.36
CA PRO A 154 16.57 1.53 12.78
C PRO A 154 15.99 0.48 13.73
N GLU A 155 16.84 -0.14 14.55
CA GLU A 155 16.45 -1.14 15.53
C GLU A 155 15.60 -0.54 16.66
N LEU A 156 16.04 0.59 17.22
CA LEU A 156 15.30 1.33 18.22
C LEU A 156 13.94 1.76 17.66
N LEU A 157 13.92 2.35 16.46
CA LEU A 157 12.68 2.81 15.82
C LEU A 157 11.72 1.65 15.52
N SER A 158 12.26 0.51 15.10
CA SER A 158 11.49 -0.72 14.88
C SER A 158 10.85 -1.21 16.18
N ASN A 159 11.64 -1.40 17.25
CA ASN A 159 11.11 -1.82 18.54
C ASN A 159 10.06 -0.84 19.08
N LEU A 160 10.31 0.46 19.01
CA LEU A 160 9.36 1.49 19.45
C LEU A 160 8.04 1.43 18.66
N LEU A 161 8.10 1.27 17.34
CA LEU A 161 6.89 1.16 16.50
C LEU A 161 6.03 -0.04 16.94
N PHE A 162 6.66 -1.20 17.18
CA PHE A 162 5.97 -2.41 17.61
C PHE A 162 5.41 -2.29 19.04
N VAL A 163 6.16 -1.69 19.95
CA VAL A 163 5.70 -1.42 21.33
C VAL A 163 4.50 -0.50 21.34
N VAL A 164 4.54 0.61 20.59
CA VAL A 164 3.43 1.57 20.50
C VAL A 164 2.21 0.91 19.89
N ALA A 165 2.36 0.17 18.78
CA ALA A 165 1.23 -0.49 18.14
C ALA A 165 0.58 -1.57 19.03
N ALA A 166 1.39 -2.40 19.70
CA ALA A 166 0.89 -3.40 20.62
C ALA A 166 0.22 -2.78 21.84
N SER A 167 0.81 -1.72 22.41
CA SER A 167 0.24 -1.00 23.55
C SER A 167 -1.09 -0.35 23.19
N TYR A 168 -1.19 0.26 22.01
CA TYR A 168 -2.40 0.90 21.53
C TYR A 168 -3.56 -0.07 21.34
N TYR A 169 -3.30 -1.27 20.80
CA TYR A 169 -4.30 -2.33 20.68
C TYR A 169 -4.90 -2.75 22.03
N HIS A 170 -4.03 -3.01 23.01
CA HIS A 170 -4.46 -3.45 24.35
C HIS A 170 -5.14 -2.32 25.13
N TYR A 171 -4.70 -1.08 24.96
CA TYR A 171 -5.31 0.09 25.58
C TYR A 171 -6.74 0.33 25.05
N LEU A 172 -6.95 0.22 23.74
CA LEU A 172 -8.30 0.36 23.18
C LEU A 172 -9.22 -0.80 23.54
N ASN A 173 -8.71 -2.03 23.66
CA ASN A 173 -9.51 -3.14 24.19
C ASN A 173 -9.94 -2.86 25.63
N PHE A 174 -9.03 -2.38 26.48
CA PHE A 174 -9.38 -1.96 27.83
C PHE A 174 -10.49 -0.91 27.82
N LEU A 175 -10.31 0.18 27.06
CA LEU A 175 -11.29 1.26 27.01
C LEU A 175 -12.66 0.79 26.49
N GLY A 176 -12.67 -0.15 25.53
CA GLY A 176 -13.90 -0.78 25.05
C GLY A 176 -14.61 -1.57 26.14
N TYR A 177 -13.90 -2.43 26.86
CA TYR A 177 -14.49 -3.24 27.92
C TYR A 177 -14.80 -2.48 29.23
N ASP A 178 -14.17 -1.32 29.47
CA ASP A 178 -14.41 -0.48 30.66
C ASP A 178 -15.81 0.15 30.68
N VAL A 179 -16.45 0.27 29.52
CA VAL A 179 -17.82 0.79 29.40
C VAL A 179 -18.85 -0.22 29.93
N LEU A 180 -18.48 -1.48 30.18
CA LEU A 180 -19.39 -2.53 30.63
C LEU A 180 -19.46 -2.56 32.17
N PRO A 181 -20.58 -2.12 32.79
CA PRO A 181 -20.69 -2.02 34.24
C PRO A 181 -20.75 -3.39 34.96
N PHE A 182 -20.87 -4.50 34.20
CA PHE A 182 -20.91 -5.86 34.73
C PHE A 182 -19.53 -6.55 34.74
N LEU A 183 -18.52 -5.97 34.10
CA LEU A 183 -17.19 -6.56 34.02
C LEU A 183 -16.31 -6.01 35.13
N GLU A 184 -16.21 -6.75 36.24
CA GLU A 184 -15.32 -6.38 37.34
C GLU A 184 -13.85 -6.61 36.95
N ARG A 185 -12.97 -5.65 37.28
CA ARG A 185 -11.52 -5.67 36.98
C ARG A 185 -11.15 -5.75 35.49
N THR A 186 -11.59 -4.78 34.70
CA THR A 186 -11.13 -4.54 33.32
C THR A 186 -9.62 -4.28 33.22
N THR A 187 -8.94 -3.96 34.33
CA THR A 187 -7.49 -3.72 34.41
C THR A 187 -6.62 -4.87 33.93
N PHE A 188 -7.13 -6.11 33.92
CA PHE A 188 -6.41 -7.26 33.35
C PHE A 188 -6.05 -7.07 31.87
N PHE A 189 -6.84 -6.31 31.11
CA PHE A 189 -6.55 -6.02 29.70
C PHE A 189 -5.30 -5.13 29.51
N LEU A 190 -4.83 -4.42 30.55
CA LEU A 190 -3.60 -3.63 30.48
C LEU A 190 -2.33 -4.45 30.75
N TYR A 191 -2.42 -5.63 31.36
CA TYR A 191 -1.22 -6.40 31.73
C TYR A 191 -0.28 -6.71 30.56
N PRO A 192 -0.77 -7.02 29.34
CA PRO A 192 0.10 -7.18 28.18
C PRO A 192 0.91 -5.93 27.84
N ILE A 193 0.41 -4.72 28.12
CA ILE A 193 1.16 -3.48 27.93
C ILE A 193 2.37 -3.46 28.85
N GLY A 194 2.20 -3.83 30.13
CA GLY A 194 3.29 -3.94 31.09
C GLY A 194 4.35 -4.95 30.63
N VAL A 195 3.93 -6.10 30.12
CA VAL A 195 4.83 -7.13 29.55
C VAL A 195 5.62 -6.57 28.37
N VAL A 196 4.96 -5.89 27.43
CA VAL A 196 5.60 -5.31 26.25
C VAL A 196 6.62 -4.22 26.64
N ILE A 197 6.28 -3.37 27.63
CA ILE A 197 7.20 -2.33 28.13
C ILE A 197 8.45 -2.96 28.75
N ILE A 198 8.30 -4.01 29.58
CA ILE A 198 9.43 -4.70 30.23
C ILE A 198 10.28 -5.46 29.22
N LEU A 199 9.68 -6.10 28.22
CA LEU A 199 10.41 -6.82 27.18
C LEU A 199 11.13 -5.88 26.21
N SER A 200 10.62 -4.66 25.97
CA SER A 200 11.18 -3.74 25.00
C SER A 200 12.67 -3.38 25.20
N PRO A 201 13.18 -3.03 26.40
CA PRO A 201 14.61 -2.79 26.60
C PRO A 201 15.43 -4.06 26.39
N ILE A 202 14.90 -5.24 26.74
CA ILE A 202 15.61 -6.52 26.54
C ILE A 202 15.80 -6.78 25.05
N LEU A 203 14.77 -6.56 24.24
CA LEU A 203 14.83 -6.73 22.78
C LEU A 203 15.83 -5.75 22.14
N ILE A 204 15.82 -4.48 22.55
CA ILE A 204 16.76 -3.45 22.06
C ILE A 204 18.20 -3.76 22.49
N LEU A 205 18.42 -4.25 23.71
CA LEU A 205 19.77 -4.62 24.17
C LEU A 205 20.28 -5.89 23.49
N SER A 206 19.39 -6.79 23.08
CA SER A 206 19.73 -8.03 22.39
C SER A 206 20.10 -7.85 20.91
N GLY A 207 19.92 -6.65 20.33
CA GLY A 207 20.13 -6.45 18.89
C GLY A 207 18.94 -6.91 18.03
N PHE A 208 17.79 -7.21 18.63
CA PHE A 208 16.66 -7.81 17.91
C PHE A 208 15.84 -6.74 17.20
N ASN A 209 15.73 -6.86 15.88
CA ASN A 209 14.92 -5.99 15.04
C ASN A 209 13.65 -6.72 14.55
N PRO A 210 12.46 -6.41 15.11
CA PRO A 210 11.22 -7.09 14.71
C PRO A 210 10.85 -6.84 13.26
N SER A 211 11.13 -5.64 12.70
CA SER A 211 10.89 -5.36 11.28
C SER A 211 11.65 -6.32 10.37
N ARG A 212 12.93 -6.60 10.67
CA ARG A 212 13.71 -7.58 9.90
C ARG A 212 13.18 -8.99 10.04
N TYR A 213 12.78 -9.39 11.25
CA TYR A 213 12.19 -10.71 11.49
C TYR A 213 10.94 -10.94 10.66
N PHE A 214 9.98 -10.01 10.69
CA PHE A 214 8.74 -10.12 9.91
C PHE A 214 9.01 -10.09 8.39
N MET A 215 9.86 -9.18 7.91
CA MET A 215 10.20 -9.13 6.48
C MET A 215 10.87 -10.44 6.02
N ASN A 216 11.74 -11.02 6.84
CA ASN A 216 12.36 -12.30 6.51
C ASN A 216 11.30 -13.41 6.38
N ILE A 217 10.32 -13.49 7.30
CA ILE A 217 9.23 -14.47 7.17
C ILE A 217 8.43 -14.28 5.87
N TYR A 218 8.07 -13.04 5.53
CA TYR A 218 7.26 -12.76 4.33
C TYR A 218 8.00 -13.04 3.02
N PHE A 219 9.31 -12.76 2.95
CA PHE A 219 10.09 -12.90 1.71
C PHE A 219 10.90 -14.21 1.62
N SER A 220 11.09 -14.94 2.72
CA SER A 220 11.82 -16.22 2.75
C SER A 220 11.07 -17.36 2.07
N GLN A 221 9.77 -17.23 1.78
CA GLN A 221 8.98 -18.28 1.13
C GLN A 221 9.14 -18.35 -0.41
N ARG A 222 10.06 -17.58 -1.00
CA ARG A 222 10.28 -17.52 -2.47
C ARG A 222 11.66 -17.97 -2.94
N LEU A 223 12.32 -18.87 -2.20
CA LEU A 223 13.48 -19.64 -2.65
C LEU A 223 13.24 -21.11 -2.32
#